data_AF-A0AAU3NTY2-F1
#
_entry.id   AF-A0AAU3NTY2-F1
#
_cell.length_a   1.000
_cell.length_b   1.000
_cell.length_c   1.000
_cell.angle_alpha   90.00
_cell.angle_beta   90.00
_cell.angle_gamma   90.00
#
_symmetry.space_group_name_H-M   'P 1'
#
loop_
_entity.id
_entity.type
_entity.pdbx_description
1 polymer ?
#
loop_
_entity_poly.entity_id
_entity_poly.type
_entity_poly.pdbx_seq_one_letter_code
_entity_poly.pdbx_strand_id
1 'polypeptide(L)' 'MPASGLCPALSGRAHPGIAAPQPGVDLLHRADDFPPGAPVLVITDGWCDVLRVRREHAYLIPQGARLPFTARGPVFRVR' A
#
# COMPACT_ATOMS: atom_id res chain seq x y z
N MET A 1 -18.00 12.22 -3.62
CA MET A 1 -17.83 11.83 -2.21
C MET A 1 -16.55 12.48 -1.70
N PRO A 2 -16.59 13.40 -0.72
CA PRO A 2 -15.40 14.12 -0.27
C PRO A 2 -14.49 13.20 0.55
N ALA A 3 -13.17 13.37 0.39
CA ALA A 3 -12.11 12.56 0.98
C ALA A 3 -11.83 12.90 2.47
N SER A 4 -12.87 12.94 3.31
CA SER A 4 -12.79 13.36 4.72
C SER A 4 -12.68 12.22 5.73
N GLY A 5 -12.14 11.05 5.34
CA GLY A 5 -12.13 9.85 6.19
C GLY A 5 -10.81 9.08 6.30
N LEU A 6 -9.67 9.64 5.87
CA LEU A 6 -8.38 8.96 6.03
C LEU A 6 -7.94 9.01 7.50
N CYS A 7 -8.30 7.98 8.27
CA CYS A 7 -7.68 7.65 9.55
C CYS A 7 -6.15 7.51 9.36
N PRO A 8 -5.31 8.00 10.29
CA PRO A 8 -3.87 7.92 10.15
C PRO A 8 -3.42 6.47 10.30
N ALA A 9 -3.07 5.81 9.20
CA ALA A 9 -2.51 4.46 9.22
C ALA A 9 -1.03 4.50 9.60
N LEU A 10 -0.67 3.70 10.59
CA LEU A 10 0.67 3.52 11.15
C LEU A 10 1.70 3.13 10.09
N SER A 11 2.85 3.79 10.13
CA SER A 11 4.02 3.48 9.30
C SER A 11 4.80 2.32 9.92
N GLY A 12 4.73 1.14 9.32
CA GLY A 12 5.62 0.02 9.65
C GLY A 12 7.00 0.24 9.04
N ARG A 13 8.06 0.19 9.86
CA ARG A 13 9.44 0.39 9.43
C ARG A 13 9.95 -0.84 8.66
N ALA A 14 10.18 -0.71 7.35
CA ALA A 14 10.85 -1.74 6.56
C ALA A 14 12.37 -1.74 6.84
N HIS A 15 12.96 -2.94 6.96
CA HIS A 15 14.41 -3.16 7.10
C HIS A 15 15.14 -2.86 5.76
N PRO A 16 16.38 -2.36 5.76
CA PRO A 16 17.02 -1.85 4.54
C PRO A 16 17.50 -2.98 3.64
N GLY A 17 16.96 -3.01 2.42
CA GLY A 17 17.30 -3.99 1.38
C GLY A 17 16.07 -4.35 0.58
N ILE A 18 15.60 -3.41 -0.26
CA ILE A 18 14.52 -3.55 -1.25
C ILE A 18 13.38 -4.47 -0.78
N ALA A 19 12.42 -3.91 -0.05
CA ALA A 19 11.21 -4.65 0.26
C ALA A 19 10.47 -4.92 -1.05
N ALA A 20 10.58 -6.15 -1.57
CA ALA A 20 9.64 -6.63 -2.57
C ALA A 20 8.23 -6.39 -2.00
N PRO A 21 7.34 -5.67 -2.69
CA PRO A 21 6.14 -5.17 -2.05
C PRO A 21 5.19 -6.25 -1.51
N GLN A 22 5.22 -7.46 -2.07
CA GLN A 22 4.36 -8.56 -1.59
C GLN A 22 4.77 -9.10 -0.21
N PRO A 23 6.06 -9.40 0.07
CA PRO A 23 6.51 -9.69 1.43
C PRO A 23 6.10 -8.67 2.49
N GLY A 24 6.13 -7.37 2.17
CA GLY A 24 5.65 -6.33 3.08
C GLY A 24 4.16 -6.45 3.40
N VAL A 25 3.33 -6.74 2.39
CA VAL A 25 1.89 -7.01 2.56
C VAL A 25 1.66 -8.30 3.38
N ASP A 26 2.45 -9.35 3.13
CA ASP A 26 2.33 -10.61 3.84
C ASP A 26 2.69 -10.47 5.32
N LEU A 27 3.68 -9.64 5.65
CA LEU A 27 4.04 -9.30 7.04
C LEU A 27 2.89 -8.57 7.74
N LEU A 28 2.29 -7.56 7.10
CA LEU A 28 1.13 -6.85 7.65
C LEU A 28 -0.06 -7.79 7.89
N HIS A 29 -0.25 -8.81 7.06
CA HIS A 29 -1.32 -9.79 7.26
C HIS A 29 -1.10 -10.74 8.43
N ARG A 30 0.16 -10.96 8.84
CA ARG A 30 0.54 -11.87 9.93
C ARG A 30 0.84 -11.15 11.25
N ALA A 31 0.89 -9.82 11.22
CA ALA A 31 1.19 -9.00 12.38
C ALA A 31 -0.01 -9.00 13.33
N ASP A 32 0.15 -9.60 14.51
CA ASP A 32 -0.88 -9.69 15.55
C ASP A 32 -1.28 -8.29 16.10
N ASP A 33 -0.37 -7.33 16.00
CA ASP A 33 -0.56 -5.94 16.39
C ASP A 33 -1.15 -5.05 15.27
N PHE A 34 -1.39 -5.62 14.07
CA PHE A 34 -2.03 -4.90 12.99
C PHE A 34 -3.54 -5.17 12.95
N PRO A 35 -4.40 -4.14 13.11
CA PRO A 35 -5.83 -4.39 13.21
C PRO A 35 -6.37 -5.10 11.97
N PRO A 36 -7.22 -6.13 12.13
CA PRO A 36 -7.66 -6.99 11.02
C PRO A 36 -8.45 -6.23 9.95
N GLY A 37 -9.11 -5.13 10.32
CA GLY A 37 -9.85 -4.24 9.40
C GLY A 37 -9.15 -2.94 9.04
N ALA A 38 -7.92 -2.69 9.52
CA ALA A 38 -7.24 -1.42 9.20
C ALA A 38 -6.92 -1.34 7.70
N PRO A 39 -7.20 -0.19 7.05
CA PRO A 39 -6.87 0.00 5.65
C PRO A 39 -5.35 0.09 5.44
N VAL A 40 -4.89 -0.31 4.25
CA VAL A 40 -3.46 -0.29 3.88
C VAL A 40 -3.19 0.76 2.81
N LEU A 41 -2.15 1.56 3.02
CA LEU A 41 -1.59 2.43 1.99
C LEU A 41 -0.30 1.82 1.44
N VAL A 42 -0.30 1.47 0.16
CA VAL A 42 0.90 1.02 -0.54
C VAL A 42 1.60 2.22 -1.17
N ILE A 43 2.83 2.48 -0.78
CA ILE A 43 3.67 3.52 -1.39
C ILE A 43 4.70 2.83 -2.28
N THR A 44 4.71 3.15 -3.57
CA THR A 44 5.62 2.52 -4.54
C THR A 44 5.96 3.50 -5.67
N ASP A 45 7.16 3.37 -6.23
CA ASP A 45 7.59 4.07 -7.44
C ASP A 45 6.99 3.48 -8.73
N GLY A 46 6.21 2.39 -8.62
CA GLY A 46 5.62 1.67 -9.75
C GLY A 46 6.51 0.56 -10.30
N TRP A 47 7.72 0.38 -9.75
CA TRP A 47 8.60 -0.72 -10.11
C TRP A 47 8.45 -1.86 -9.10
N CYS A 48 7.32 -2.58 -9.21
CA CYS A 48 6.99 -3.69 -8.33
C CYS A 48 6.30 -4.83 -9.07
N ASP A 49 6.36 -6.04 -8.51
CA ASP A 49 5.53 -7.14 -9.00
C ASP A 49 4.06 -6.94 -8.60
N VAL A 50 3.18 -7.81 -9.13
CA VAL A 50 1.74 -7.79 -8.82
C VAL A 50 1.49 -7.94 -7.33
N LEU A 51 0.80 -6.97 -6.75
CA LEU A 51 0.40 -6.98 -5.35
C LEU A 51 -0.98 -7.60 -5.14
N ARG A 52 -1.09 -8.45 -4.12
CA ARG A 52 -2.34 -9.08 -3.69
C ARG A 52 -2.72 -8.57 -2.30
N VAL A 53 -3.39 -7.42 -2.26
CA VAL A 53 -3.93 -6.84 -1.01
C VAL A 53 -5.40 -7.23 -0.88
N ARG A 54 -5.75 -7.93 0.21
CA ARG A 54 -7.10 -8.50 0.43
C ARG A 54 -8.05 -7.60 1.22
N ARG A 55 -7.50 -6.61 1.93
CA ARG A 55 -8.25 -5.64 2.74
C ARG A 55 -8.45 -4.32 1.99
N GLU A 56 -9.23 -3.41 2.56
CA GLU A 56 -9.35 -2.04 2.03
C GLU A 56 -7.95 -1.43 1.85
N HIS A 57 -7.69 -0.88 0.66
CA HIS A 57 -6.37 -0.35 0.35
C HIS A 57 -6.41 0.71 -0.74
N ALA A 58 -5.33 1.50 -0.78
CA ALA A 58 -5.03 2.46 -1.83
C ALA A 58 -3.53 2.42 -2.18
N TYR A 59 -3.21 2.98 -3.35
CA TYR A 59 -1.84 3.13 -3.84
C TYR A 59 -1.46 4.61 -3.88
N LEU A 60 -0.25 4.95 -3.44
CA LEU A 60 0.36 6.26 -3.64
C LEU A 60 1.60 6.07 -4.52
N ILE A 61 1.62 6.72 -5.68
CA ILE A 61 2.71 6.63 -6.66
C ILE A 61 3.17 8.01 -7.12
N PRO A 62 4.42 8.16 -7.60
CA PRO A 62 4.87 9.40 -8.23
C PRO A 62 4.00 9.80 -9.43
N GLN A 63 3.88 11.10 -9.67
CA GLN A 63 3.30 11.60 -10.90
C GLN A 63 4.11 11.05 -12.10
N GLY A 64 3.43 10.55 -13.14
CA GLY A 64 4.06 9.93 -14.31
C GLY A 64 4.31 8.42 -14.18
N ALA A 65 4.40 7.88 -12.96
CA ALA A 65 4.54 6.44 -12.75
C ALA A 65 3.25 5.66 -13.09
N ARG A 66 3.38 4.35 -13.30
CA ARG A 66 2.25 3.44 -13.53
C ARG A 66 2.46 2.17 -12.72
N LEU A 67 1.38 1.59 -12.23
CA LEU A 67 1.41 0.24 -11.69
C LEU A 67 1.47 -0.76 -12.86
N PRO A 68 2.26 -1.84 -12.76
CA PRO A 68 2.35 -2.87 -13.80
C PRO A 68 1.16 -3.84 -13.78
N PHE A 69 0.09 -3.48 -13.08
CA PHE A 69 -1.15 -4.23 -12.95
C PHE A 69 -2.33 -3.27 -12.79
N THR A 70 -3.54 -3.76 -13.07
CA THR A 70 -4.77 -3.00 -12.80
C THR A 70 -4.97 -2.87 -11.28
N ALA A 71 -4.97 -1.63 -10.78
CA ALA A 71 -5.20 -1.35 -9.38
C ALA A 71 -6.60 -1.79 -8.95
N ARG A 72 -6.69 -2.48 -7.82
CA ARG A 72 -7.95 -2.81 -7.15
C ARG A 72 -8.20 -1.87 -5.99
N GLY A 73 -8.33 -0.59 -6.27
CA GLY A 73 -8.51 0.46 -5.27
C GLY A 73 -8.09 1.83 -5.81
N PRO A 74 -8.25 2.88 -4.99
CA PRO A 74 -7.83 4.23 -5.37
C PRO A 74 -6.32 4.29 -5.65
N VAL A 75 -5.96 5.09 -6.65
CA VAL A 75 -4.56 5.43 -6.95
C VAL A 75 -4.41 6.94 -6.80
N PHE A 76 -3.61 7.34 -5.83
CA PHE A 76 -3.23 8.72 -5.57
C PHE A 76 -1.85 8.98 -6.19
N ARG A 77 -1.66 10.23 -6.63
CA ARG A 77 -0.40 10.66 -7.24
C ARG A 77 0.20 11.83 -6.46
N VAL A 78 1.49 11.74 -6.18
CA VAL A 78 2.26 12.78 -5.49
C VAL A 78 3.26 13.43 -6.44
N ARG A 79 3.53 14.71 -6.22
CA ARG A 79 4.54 15.50 -6.95
C ARG A 79 5.87 15.49 -6.22
#